data_AF-A0A5D3YPJ3-F1
#
_entry.id   AF-A0A5D3YPJ3-F1
#
_cell.length_a   1.000
_cell.length_b   1.000
_cell.length_c   1.000
_cell.angle_alpha   90.00
_cell.angle_beta   90.00
_cell.angle_gamma   90.00
#
_symmetry.space_group_name_H-M   'P 1'
#
loop_
_entity.id
_entity.type
_entity.pdbx_description
1 polymer ?
#
loop_
_entity_poly.entity_id
_entity_poly.type
_entity_poly.pdbx_seq_one_letter_code
_entity_poly.pdbx_strand_id
1 'polypeptide(L)'
;MYDVFFWLHIISYFCWLSAFAGSLFYGLKVWQENDLQPQQNFMHFERLVTSIGGHIGALGILISGVALTSMGPYHWGWFRVQLYPWLAAKQVLFIIILVLIPFSIKRSMDFKNKLQNEELSDSAKAESWRKAYRMSLVVYFLVVVDTILGLTKPGLG
;
A
#
# COMPACT_ATOMS: atom_id res chain seq x y z
N MET A 1 11.80 3.12 23.37
CA MET A 1 11.57 2.32 22.15
C MET A 1 10.20 2.58 21.53
N TYR A 2 9.12 2.68 22.32
CA TYR A 2 7.78 3.00 21.82
C TYR A 2 7.75 4.25 20.92
N ASP A 3 8.36 5.36 21.35
CA ASP A 3 8.37 6.63 20.59
C ASP A 3 9.05 6.51 19.22
N VAL A 4 10.09 5.66 19.13
CA VAL A 4 10.77 5.40 17.85
C VAL A 4 9.82 4.72 16.87
N PHE A 5 9.09 3.70 17.31
CA PHE A 5 8.09 3.03 16.47
C PHE A 5 6.90 3.93 16.16
N PHE A 6 6.52 4.82 17.07
CA PHE A 6 5.46 5.81 16.84
C PHE A 6 5.84 6.79 15.72
N TRP A 7 7.03 7.39 15.79
CA TRP A 7 7.52 8.28 14.72
C TRP A 7 7.76 7.54 13.41
N LEU A 8 8.31 6.32 13.45
CA LEU A 8 8.46 5.48 12.27
C LEU A 8 7.11 5.21 11.60
N HIS A 9 6.06 4.93 12.39
CA HIS A 9 4.71 4.72 11.88
C HIS A 9 4.19 5.96 11.14
N ILE A 10 4.31 7.14 11.76
CA ILE A 10 3.85 8.41 11.19
C ILE A 10 4.61 8.74 9.90
N ILE A 11 5.93 8.66 9.90
CA ILE A 11 6.75 8.97 8.71
C ILE A 11 6.43 7.98 7.58
N SER A 12 6.32 6.69 7.91
CA SER A 12 5.95 5.66 6.94
C SER A 12 4.57 5.93 6.34
N TYR A 13 3.62 6.40 7.15
CA TYR A 13 2.29 6.81 6.70
C TYR A 13 2.33 8.00 5.74
N PHE A 14 3.13 9.03 6.01
CA PHE A 14 3.30 10.16 5.08
C PHE A 14 3.95 9.74 3.75
N CYS A 15 5.00 8.92 3.81
CA CYS A 15 5.64 8.36 2.61
C CYS A 15 4.65 7.55 1.77
N TRP A 16 3.88 6.69 2.43
CA TRP A 16 2.85 5.88 1.81
C TRP A 16 1.73 6.72 1.19
N LEU A 17 1.26 7.76 1.88
CA LEU A 17 0.18 8.63 1.40
C LEU A 17 0.63 9.44 0.18
N SER A 18 1.88 9.92 0.20
CA SER A 18 2.50 10.62 -0.93
C SER A 18 2.60 9.70 -2.15
N ALA A 19 2.93 8.42 -1.93
CA ALA A 19 2.97 7.42 -3.00
C ALA A 19 1.57 7.08 -3.53
N PHE A 20 0.56 7.02 -2.66
CA PHE A 20 -0.82 6.83 -3.09
C PHE A 20 -1.29 7.99 -3.97
N ALA A 21 -1.08 9.23 -3.53
CA ALA A 21 -1.42 10.43 -4.30
C ALA A 21 -0.67 10.46 -5.65
N GLY A 22 0.62 10.14 -5.65
CA GLY A 22 1.41 10.01 -6.88
C GLY A 22 0.90 8.90 -7.80
N SER A 23 0.56 7.73 -7.27
CA SER A 23 -0.01 6.62 -8.04
C SER A 23 -1.35 7.00 -8.69
N LEU A 24 -2.22 7.72 -7.97
CA LEU A 24 -3.45 8.27 -8.53
C LEU A 24 -3.15 9.30 -9.64
N PHE A 25 -2.25 10.24 -9.39
CA PHE A 25 -1.88 11.27 -10.36
C PHE A 25 -1.34 10.66 -11.67
N TYR A 26 -0.34 9.77 -11.57
CA TYR A 26 0.22 9.14 -12.77
C TYR A 26 -0.73 8.13 -13.41
N GLY A 27 -1.57 7.42 -12.63
CA GLY A 27 -2.61 6.55 -13.17
C GLY A 27 -3.63 7.30 -14.02
N LEU A 28 -4.05 8.49 -13.58
CA LEU A 28 -4.89 9.38 -14.38
C LEU A 28 -4.19 9.84 -15.66
N LYS A 29 -2.90 10.18 -15.59
CA LYS A 29 -2.11 10.56 -16.77
C LYS A 29 -2.01 9.43 -17.79
N VAL A 30 -1.83 8.18 -17.35
CA VAL A 30 -1.83 7.02 -18.25
C VAL A 30 -3.15 6.89 -19.02
N TRP A 31 -4.30 7.19 -18.39
CA TRP A 31 -5.61 7.11 -19.05
C TRP A 31 -5.94 8.29 -19.96
N GLN A 32 -5.37 9.46 -19.69
CA GLN A 32 -5.58 10.66 -20.50
C GLN A 32 -4.66 10.70 -21.73
N GLU A 33 -3.54 9.99 -21.66
CA GLU A 33 -2.53 10.00 -22.71
C GLU A 33 -2.90 9.04 -23.85
N ASN A 34 -2.93 9.58 -25.07
CA ASN A 34 -3.21 8.83 -26.29
C ASN A 34 -1.92 8.41 -27.00
N ASP A 35 -0.83 9.15 -26.78
CA ASP A 35 0.46 8.85 -27.37
C ASP A 35 1.16 7.71 -26.62
N LEU A 36 1.62 6.72 -27.37
CA LEU A 36 2.16 5.49 -26.81
C LEU A 36 3.39 5.71 -25.92
N GLN A 37 4.35 6.51 -26.41
CA GLN A 37 5.64 6.69 -25.75
C GLN A 37 5.51 7.48 -24.43
N PRO A 38 4.79 8.62 -24.36
CA PRO A 38 4.50 9.28 -23.08
C PRO A 38 3.66 8.41 -22.14
N GLN A 39 2.70 7.63 -22.68
CA GLN A 39 1.87 6.75 -21.87
C GLN A 39 2.72 5.68 -21.14
N GLN A 40 3.65 5.04 -21.84
CA GLN A 40 4.58 4.06 -21.24
C GLN A 40 5.48 4.69 -20.18
N ASN A 41 5.94 5.93 -20.39
CA ASN A 41 6.71 6.67 -19.39
C ASN A 41 5.89 6.90 -18.12
N PHE A 42 4.62 7.31 -18.24
CA PHE A 42 3.74 7.47 -17.09
C PHE A 42 3.48 6.13 -16.37
N MET A 43 3.30 5.03 -17.10
CA MET A 43 3.20 3.70 -16.49
C MET A 43 4.47 3.36 -15.68
N HIS A 44 5.65 3.67 -16.20
CA HIS A 44 6.91 3.45 -15.51
C HIS A 44 7.04 4.29 -14.23
N PHE A 45 6.77 5.60 -14.31
CA PHE A 45 6.80 6.49 -13.14
C PHE A 45 5.80 6.07 -12.07
N GLU A 46 4.59 5.70 -12.47
CA GLU A 46 3.54 5.23 -11.56
C GLU A 46 3.99 3.99 -10.78
N ARG A 47 4.65 3.03 -11.46
CA ARG A 47 5.20 1.84 -10.82
C ARG A 47 6.39 2.15 -9.92
N LEU A 48 7.25 3.09 -10.31
CA LEU A 48 8.38 3.52 -9.49
C LEU A 48 7.91 4.15 -8.17
N VAL A 49 6.95 5.07 -8.25
CA VAL A 49 6.34 5.71 -7.07
C VAL A 49 5.71 4.67 -6.14
N THR A 50 4.95 3.74 -6.72
CA THR A 50 4.30 2.67 -5.96
C THR A 50 5.31 1.72 -5.31
N SER A 51 6.38 1.35 -6.01
CA SER A 51 7.39 0.45 -5.47
C SER A 51 8.21 1.08 -4.36
N ILE A 52 8.58 2.36 -4.49
CA ILE A 52 9.40 3.06 -3.49
C ILE A 52 8.53 3.47 -2.31
N GLY A 53 7.53 4.31 -2.52
CA GLY A 53 6.79 4.87 -1.38
C GLY A 53 5.63 3.98 -0.93
N GLY A 54 4.96 3.30 -1.85
CA GLY A 54 3.80 2.46 -1.54
C GLY A 54 4.17 1.20 -0.76
N HIS A 55 5.12 0.40 -1.24
CA HIS A 55 5.53 -0.83 -0.56
C HIS A 55 6.38 -0.58 0.68
N ILE A 56 7.38 0.32 0.61
CA ILE A 56 8.24 0.61 1.78
C ILE A 56 7.44 1.30 2.87
N GLY A 57 6.61 2.29 2.50
CA GLY A 57 5.73 2.96 3.45
C GLY A 57 4.73 2.00 4.09
N ALA A 58 4.11 1.11 3.31
CA ALA A 58 3.21 0.08 3.85
C ALA A 58 3.96 -0.85 4.82
N LEU A 59 5.13 -1.37 4.47
CA LEU A 59 5.92 -2.21 5.37
C LEU A 59 6.30 -1.47 6.66
N GLY A 60 6.69 -0.20 6.57
CA GLY A 60 6.99 0.64 7.71
C GLY A 60 5.80 0.81 8.66
N ILE A 61 4.61 1.13 8.12
CA ILE A 61 3.34 1.19 8.87
C ILE A 61 3.08 -0.14 9.56
N LEU A 62 3.26 -1.26 8.84
CA LEU A 62 2.92 -2.57 9.35
C LEU A 62 3.85 -3.02 10.48
N ILE A 63 5.17 -2.93 10.27
CA ILE A 63 6.18 -3.31 11.27
C ILE A 63 6.02 -2.46 12.54
N SER A 64 5.90 -1.14 12.37
CA SER A 64 5.69 -0.24 13.51
C SER A 64 4.35 -0.48 14.18
N GLY A 65 3.27 -0.78 13.45
CA GLY A 65 1.96 -1.09 14.01
C GLY A 65 1.97 -2.36 14.88
N VAL A 66 2.68 -3.41 14.46
CA VAL A 66 2.91 -4.64 15.24
C VAL A 66 3.65 -4.31 16.53
N ALA A 67 4.72 -3.51 16.44
CA ALA A 67 5.53 -3.12 17.58
C ALA A 67 4.72 -2.28 18.58
N LEU A 68 3.95 -1.30 18.11
CA LEU A 68 3.09 -0.46 18.94
C LEU A 68 1.98 -1.25 19.63
N THR A 69 1.40 -2.24 18.94
CA THR A 69 0.39 -3.14 19.53
C THR A 69 0.98 -4.03 20.63
N SER A 70 2.22 -4.48 20.45
CA SER A 70 2.89 -5.42 21.35
C SER A 70 3.57 -4.74 22.55
N MET A 71 4.10 -3.53 22.36
CA MET A 71 4.89 -2.77 23.34
C MET A 71 4.14 -1.59 23.94
N GLY A 72 2.90 -1.33 23.51
CA GLY A 72 2.12 -0.19 23.96
C GLY A 72 1.74 -0.26 25.44
N PRO A 73 1.58 0.90 26.11
CA PRO A 73 1.36 0.99 27.56
C PRO A 73 0.09 0.28 28.07
N TYR A 74 -0.82 -0.07 27.16
CA TYR A 74 -2.13 -0.63 27.47
C TYR A 74 -2.25 -2.14 27.19
N HIS A 75 -1.20 -2.79 26.66
CA HIS A 75 -1.17 -4.23 26.37
C HIS A 75 -2.48 -4.82 25.81
N TRP A 76 -3.07 -4.16 24.81
CA TRP A 76 -4.39 -4.50 24.27
C TRP A 76 -4.49 -5.96 23.80
N GLY A 77 -3.34 -6.56 23.46
CA GLY A 77 -3.22 -7.95 23.05
C GLY A 77 -3.66 -8.17 21.61
N TRP A 78 -3.31 -9.35 21.10
CA TRP A 78 -3.69 -9.79 19.76
C TRP A 78 -5.03 -10.52 19.79
N PHE A 79 -5.94 -10.17 18.88
CA PHE A 79 -7.23 -10.81 18.63
C PHE A 79 -8.18 -10.90 19.82
N ARG A 80 -8.19 -9.88 20.71
CA ARG A 80 -9.16 -9.78 21.80
C ARG A 80 -10.52 -9.27 21.31
N VAL A 81 -11.22 -10.07 20.50
CA VAL A 81 -12.48 -9.67 19.84
C VAL A 81 -13.56 -9.24 20.83
N GLN A 82 -13.63 -9.86 22.00
CA GLN A 82 -14.64 -9.55 23.04
C GLN A 82 -14.44 -8.18 23.68
N LEU A 83 -13.20 -7.76 23.88
CA LEU A 83 -12.86 -6.50 24.55
C LEU A 83 -12.66 -5.37 23.55
N TYR A 84 -12.05 -5.68 22.41
CA TYR A 84 -11.66 -4.71 21.39
C TYR A 84 -12.02 -5.21 19.98
N PRO A 85 -13.32 -5.29 19.62
CA PRO A 85 -13.75 -5.75 18.30
C PRO A 85 -13.12 -4.95 17.15
N TRP A 86 -12.99 -3.63 17.33
CA TRP A 86 -12.38 -2.74 16.34
C TRP A 86 -10.89 -3.06 16.10
N LEU A 87 -10.16 -3.38 17.17
CA LEU A 87 -8.73 -3.71 17.10
C LEU A 87 -8.53 -5.07 16.44
N ALA A 88 -9.40 -6.04 16.76
CA ALA A 88 -9.37 -7.34 16.10
C ALA A 88 -9.67 -7.23 14.60
N ALA A 89 -10.66 -6.41 14.20
CA ALA A 89 -10.94 -6.13 12.79
C ALA A 89 -9.73 -5.51 12.10
N LYS A 90 -9.06 -4.55 12.75
CA LYS A 90 -7.82 -3.96 12.28
C LYS A 90 -6.71 -5.01 12.09
N GLN A 91 -6.53 -5.90 13.06
CA GLN A 91 -5.53 -6.98 12.98
C GLN A 91 -5.81 -8.00 11.86
N VAL A 92 -7.08 -8.29 11.58
CA VAL A 92 -7.47 -9.12 10.42
C VAL A 92 -7.16 -8.41 9.11
N LEU A 93 -7.54 -7.13 8.99
CA LEU A 93 -7.24 -6.30 7.83
C LEU A 93 -5.73 -6.19 7.58
N PHE A 94 -4.96 -6.03 8.64
CA PHE A 94 -3.50 -6.06 8.63
C PHE A 94 -2.93 -7.35 8.03
N ILE A 95 -3.44 -8.52 8.43
CA ILE A 95 -3.00 -9.81 7.86
C ILE A 95 -3.31 -9.86 6.35
N ILE A 96 -4.50 -9.40 5.95
CA ILE A 96 -4.88 -9.36 4.54
C ILE A 96 -3.91 -8.47 3.75
N ILE A 97 -3.58 -7.28 4.25
CA ILE A 97 -2.63 -6.37 3.61
C ILE A 97 -1.25 -7.01 3.48
N LEU A 98 -0.75 -7.66 4.53
CA LEU A 98 0.54 -8.36 4.51
C LEU A 98 0.61 -9.43 3.43
N VAL A 99 -0.47 -10.20 3.24
CA VAL A 99 -0.55 -11.21 2.18
C VAL A 99 -0.61 -10.56 0.79
N LEU A 100 -1.29 -9.43 0.64
CA LEU A 100 -1.45 -8.75 -0.64
C LEU A 100 -0.18 -8.02 -1.12
N ILE A 101 0.69 -7.56 -0.21
CA ILE A 101 1.95 -6.90 -0.56
C ILE A 101 2.84 -7.76 -1.48
N PRO A 102 3.21 -9.02 -1.15
CA PRO A 102 4.06 -9.83 -2.04
C PRO A 102 3.39 -10.12 -3.38
N PHE A 103 2.06 -10.28 -3.42
CA PHE A 103 1.33 -10.38 -4.70
C PHE A 103 1.41 -9.09 -5.52
N SER A 104 1.31 -7.92 -4.87
CA SER A 104 1.48 -6.62 -5.54
C SER A 104 2.90 -6.43 -6.06
N ILE A 105 3.92 -6.79 -5.27
CA ILE A 105 5.33 -6.74 -5.68
C ILE A 105 5.56 -7.64 -6.90
N LYS A 106 5.10 -8.90 -6.84
CA LYS A 106 5.21 -9.85 -7.95
C LYS A 106 4.59 -9.29 -9.24
N ARG A 107 3.38 -8.73 -9.16
CA ARG A 107 2.72 -8.11 -10.32
C ARG A 107 3.49 -6.91 -10.89
N SER A 108 4.10 -6.09 -10.04
CA SER A 108 4.93 -4.98 -10.48
C SER A 108 6.22 -5.46 -11.16
N MET A 109 6.84 -6.54 -10.66
CA MET A 109 8.00 -7.18 -11.31
C MET A 109 7.61 -7.79 -12.66
N ASP A 110 6.48 -8.50 -12.73
CA ASP A 110 5.96 -9.06 -13.98
C ASP A 110 5.76 -7.96 -15.04
N PHE A 111 5.22 -6.80 -14.65
CA PHE A 111 5.09 -5.65 -15.54
C PHE A 111 6.45 -5.13 -16.02
N LYS A 112 7.43 -4.95 -15.11
CA LYS A 112 8.76 -4.46 -15.47
C LYS A 112 9.44 -5.37 -16.49
N ASN A 113 9.34 -6.69 -16.31
CA ASN A 113 9.87 -7.67 -17.25
C ASN A 113 9.19 -7.58 -18.62
N LYS A 114 7.87 -7.37 -18.66
CA LYS A 114 7.13 -7.21 -19.91
C LYS A 114 7.39 -5.88 -20.61
N LEU A 115 7.70 -4.82 -19.86
CA LEU A 115 8.03 -3.52 -20.43
C LEU A 115 9.37 -3.56 -21.18
N GLN A 116 10.33 -4.34 -20.66
CA GLN A 116 11.65 -4.54 -21.27
C GLN A 116 11.63 -5.48 -22.48
N ASN A 117 10.54 -6.23 -22.68
CA ASN A 117 10.42 -7.14 -23.82
C ASN A 117 9.83 -6.37 -25.02
N GLU A 118 10.66 -6.14 -26.04
CA GLU A 118 10.29 -5.43 -27.26
C GLU A 118 9.32 -6.22 -28.15
N GLU A 119 9.29 -7.55 -28.04
CA GLU A 119 8.40 -8.42 -28.84
C GLU A 119 6.95 -8.41 -28.34
N LEU A 120 6.69 -7.91 -27.12
CA LEU A 120 5.34 -7.84 -26.58
C LEU A 120 4.57 -6.64 -27.14
N SER A 121 3.35 -6.91 -27.59
CA SER A 121 2.43 -5.86 -28.03
C SER A 121 2.12 -4.86 -26.92
N ASP A 122 1.90 -3.62 -27.31
CA ASP A 122 1.59 -2.55 -26.37
C ASP A 122 0.31 -2.79 -25.57
N SER A 123 -0.68 -3.44 -26.20
CA SER A 123 -1.89 -3.87 -25.51
C SER A 123 -1.58 -4.83 -24.35
N ALA A 124 -0.62 -5.74 -24.52
CA ALA A 124 -0.21 -6.67 -23.48
C ALA A 124 0.55 -5.96 -22.33
N LYS A 125 1.35 -4.93 -22.67
CA LYS A 125 2.04 -4.08 -21.68
C LYS A 125 1.02 -3.27 -20.87
N ALA A 126 0.05 -2.63 -21.52
CA ALA A 126 -1.02 -1.86 -20.89
C ALA A 126 -1.93 -2.73 -20.01
N GLU A 127 -2.27 -3.94 -20.44
CA GLU A 127 -3.05 -4.88 -19.64
C GLU A 127 -2.28 -5.31 -18.38
N SER A 128 -0.99 -5.60 -18.51
CA SER A 128 -0.14 -5.97 -17.38
C SER A 128 -0.02 -4.81 -16.38
N TRP A 129 0.16 -3.58 -16.87
CA TRP A 129 0.14 -2.39 -16.03
C TRP A 129 -1.19 -2.26 -15.30
N ARG A 130 -2.34 -2.37 -16.00
CA ARG A 130 -3.67 -2.24 -15.39
C ARG A 130 -3.91 -3.26 -14.28
N LYS A 131 -3.44 -4.49 -14.45
CA LYS A 131 -3.49 -5.54 -13.43
C LYS A 131 -2.65 -5.16 -12.20
N ALA A 132 -1.43 -4.68 -12.39
CA ALA A 132 -0.56 -4.23 -11.31
C ALA A 132 -1.12 -2.98 -10.60
N TYR A 133 -1.65 -2.03 -11.36
CA TYR A 133 -2.26 -0.80 -10.87
C TYR A 133 -3.48 -1.07 -10.00
N ARG A 134 -4.43 -1.88 -10.47
CA ARG A 134 -5.61 -2.29 -9.67
C ARG A 134 -5.21 -2.95 -8.36
N MET A 135 -4.20 -3.82 -8.38
CA MET A 135 -3.70 -4.47 -7.18
C MET A 135 -3.13 -3.46 -6.18
N SER A 136 -2.34 -2.50 -6.67
CA SER A 136 -1.81 -1.42 -5.84
C SER A 136 -2.90 -0.55 -5.25
N LEU A 137 -3.94 -0.20 -6.01
CA LEU A 137 -5.10 0.54 -5.51
C LEU A 137 -5.84 -0.22 -4.40
N VAL A 138 -5.98 -1.55 -4.52
CA VAL A 138 -6.57 -2.37 -3.45
C VAL A 138 -5.75 -2.27 -2.17
N VAL A 139 -4.43 -2.45 -2.26
CA VAL A 139 -3.54 -2.28 -1.10
C VAL A 139 -3.64 -0.87 -0.54
N TYR A 140 -3.69 0.15 -1.42
CA TYR A 140 -3.79 1.54 -0.98
C TYR A 140 -5.08 1.76 -0.18
N PHE A 141 -6.21 1.33 -0.73
CA PHE A 141 -7.51 1.47 -0.11
C PHE A 141 -7.59 0.73 1.24
N LEU A 142 -7.06 -0.49 1.33
CA LEU A 142 -7.07 -1.26 2.57
C LEU A 142 -6.27 -0.57 3.69
N VAL A 143 -5.12 0.04 3.40
CA VAL A 143 -4.35 0.79 4.40
C VAL A 143 -5.07 2.10 4.79
N VAL A 144 -5.82 2.75 3.89
CA VAL A 144 -6.71 3.87 4.28
C VAL A 144 -7.75 3.38 5.29
N VAL A 145 -8.43 2.27 5.00
CA VAL A 145 -9.44 1.69 5.89
C VAL A 145 -8.81 1.30 7.24
N ASP A 146 -7.62 0.67 7.24
CA ASP A 146 -6.87 0.33 8.45
C ASP A 146 -6.54 1.57 9.30
N THR A 147 -6.17 2.66 8.63
CA THR A 147 -5.86 3.92 9.29
C THR A 147 -7.11 4.57 9.88
N ILE A 148 -8.21 4.62 9.13
CA ILE A 148 -9.49 5.11 9.63
C ILE A 148 -9.92 4.32 10.86
N LEU A 149 -9.86 2.98 10.81
CA LEU A 149 -10.17 2.12 11.97
C LEU A 149 -9.28 2.43 13.18
N GLY A 150 -8.01 2.77 12.96
CA GLY A 150 -7.11 3.22 14.01
C GLY A 150 -7.46 4.59 14.61
N LEU A 151 -7.94 5.52 13.79
CA LEU A 151 -8.35 6.85 14.21
C LEU A 151 -9.72 6.85 14.89
N THR A 152 -10.66 6.03 14.41
CA THR A 152 -12.01 5.88 14.95
C THR A 152 -12.05 4.97 16.17
N LYS A 153 -10.93 4.83 16.91
CA LYS A 153 -10.93 4.09 18.18
C LYS A 153 -12.12 4.61 19.00
N PRO A 154 -13.02 3.73 19.47
CA PRO A 154 -14.05 4.15 20.41
C PRO A 154 -13.32 4.81 21.58
N GLY A 155 -13.73 6.02 21.96
CA GLY A 155 -13.22 6.65 23.16
C GLY A 155 -13.46 5.69 24.31
N LEU A 156 -12.38 5.07 24.82
CA LEU A 156 -12.39 4.43 26.12
C LEU A 156 -12.55 5.58 27.12
N GLY A 157 -13.80 5.95 27.40
CA GLY A 157 -14.17 6.60 28.65
C GLY A 157 -14.05 5.61 29.80
#